data_AF-Q7XZ38-F1
#
_entry.id   AF-Q7XZ38-F1
#
_cell.length_a   1.000
_cell.length_b   1.000
_cell.length_c   1.000
_cell.angle_alpha   90.00
_cell.angle_beta   90.00
_cell.angle_gamma   90.00
#
_symmetry.space_group_name_H-M   'P 1'
#
loop_
_entity.id
_entity.type
_entity.pdbx_description
1 polymer ?
#
loop_
_entity_poly.entity_id
_entity_poly.type
_entity_poly.pdbx_seq_one_letter_code
_entity_poly.pdbx_strand_id
1 'polypeptide(L)'
;ARGKILQALPPLVRAVQREGRHVVWMSDSMHGNTFKADSGFKTRAWSRIMTEVRGFFAVHEAEGTHAGGLHFEMTGKEVTECVGGMRRIRSQDLAKRYESLCDPRLNHSQALEMAFEAADILRARRMQA
;
A
#
# COMPACT_ATOMS: atom_id res chain seq x y z
N ALA A 1 7.56 -7.56 4.83
CA ALA A 1 6.10 -7.57 4.89
C ALA A 1 5.56 -8.65 3.92
N ARG A 2 4.28 -8.98 4.12
CA ARG A 2 3.38 -9.98 3.50
C ARG A 2 2.41 -10.36 4.62
N GLY A 3 1.33 -9.59 4.77
CA GLY A 3 0.30 -9.85 5.79
C GLY A 3 0.75 -9.74 7.25
N LYS A 4 1.88 -9.06 7.52
CA LYS A 4 2.44 -8.92 8.87
C LYS A 4 1.96 -7.67 9.63
N ILE A 5 1.34 -6.71 8.94
CA ILE A 5 1.05 -5.39 9.52
C ILE A 5 0.17 -5.49 10.76
N LEU A 6 -0.85 -6.36 10.73
CA LEU A 6 -1.78 -6.56 11.84
C LEU A 6 -1.10 -7.17 13.09
N GLN A 7 0.01 -7.89 12.95
CA GLN A 7 0.72 -8.44 14.10
C GLN A 7 1.92 -7.57 14.51
N ALA A 8 2.59 -6.94 13.55
CA ALA A 8 3.87 -6.26 13.78
C ALA A 8 3.71 -4.78 14.16
N LEU A 9 2.71 -4.08 13.64
CA LEU A 9 2.54 -2.65 13.91
C LEU A 9 1.98 -2.34 15.32
N PRO A 10 0.97 -3.06 15.86
CA PRO A 10 0.42 -2.76 17.18
C PRO A 10 1.45 -2.64 18.32
N PRO A 11 2.42 -3.56 18.51
CA PRO A 11 3.39 -3.42 19.60
C PRO A 11 4.28 -2.18 19.46
N LEU A 12 4.54 -1.71 18.22
CA LEU A 12 5.30 -0.50 17.98
C LEU A 12 4.49 0.76 18.32
N VAL A 13 3.20 0.78 17.93
CA VAL A 13 2.29 1.89 18.25
C VAL A 13 2.16 2.06 19.76
N ARG A 14 1.90 0.97 20.49
CA ARG A 14 1.78 0.98 21.96
C ARG A 14 3.08 1.42 22.64
N ALA A 15 4.23 1.00 22.11
CA ALA A 15 5.52 1.43 22.65
C ALA A 15 5.68 2.95 22.51
N VAL A 16 5.46 3.50 21.31
CA VAL A 16 5.57 4.96 21.06
C VAL A 16 4.58 5.76 21.92
N GLN A 17 3.35 5.28 22.08
CA GLN A 17 2.36 5.91 22.97
C GLN A 17 2.82 5.92 24.43
N ARG A 18 3.34 4.79 24.94
CA ARG A 18 3.85 4.69 26.31
C ARG A 18 5.02 5.66 26.56
N GLU A 19 5.86 5.87 25.55
CA GLU A 19 6.96 6.85 25.62
C GLU A 19 6.49 8.31 25.48
N GLY A 20 5.18 8.57 25.34
CA GLY A 20 4.62 9.92 25.22
C GLY A 20 5.07 10.67 23.95
N ARG A 21 5.41 9.94 22.88
CA ARG A 21 5.94 10.54 21.64
C ARG A 21 4.82 10.80 20.64
N HIS A 22 4.85 11.97 20.02
CA HIS A 22 3.96 12.34 18.93
C HIS A 22 4.71 12.22 17.60
N VAL A 23 4.28 11.29 16.76
CA VAL A 23 4.89 11.01 15.46
C VAL A 23 3.83 10.96 14.36
N VAL A 24 4.26 11.18 13.12
CA VAL A 24 3.44 10.91 11.94
C VAL A 24 3.66 9.46 11.54
N TRP A 25 2.61 8.66 11.65
CA TRP A 25 2.63 7.30 11.13
C TRP A 25 2.34 7.30 9.64
N MET A 26 3.23 6.71 8.86
CA MET A 26 3.07 6.57 7.41
C MET A 26 3.16 5.09 7.02
N SER A 27 2.30 4.66 6.11
CA SER A 27 2.36 3.32 5.53
C SER A 27 3.04 3.34 4.17
N ASP A 28 4.18 2.66 4.08
CA ASP A 28 4.76 2.24 2.80
C ASP A 28 4.28 0.83 2.46
N SER A 29 3.25 0.75 1.64
CA SER A 29 2.64 -0.51 1.19
C SER A 29 3.33 -1.12 -0.03
N MET A 30 4.49 -0.60 -0.43
CA MET A 30 5.16 -0.98 -1.67
C MET A 30 6.31 -1.96 -1.42
N HIS A 31 7.35 -1.53 -0.71
CA HIS A 31 8.59 -2.29 -0.57
C HIS A 31 8.41 -3.61 0.20
N GLY A 32 7.42 -3.64 1.09
CA GLY A 32 7.01 -4.82 1.82
C GLY A 32 6.38 -5.92 0.95
N ASN A 33 5.92 -5.61 -0.27
CA ASN A 33 5.06 -6.46 -1.09
C ASN A 33 5.70 -6.90 -2.42
N THR A 34 6.97 -6.58 -2.68
CA THR A 34 7.67 -6.99 -3.90
C THR A 34 7.87 -8.50 -3.95
N PHE A 35 7.63 -9.09 -5.13
CA PHE A 35 7.96 -10.48 -5.44
C PHE A 35 8.43 -10.61 -6.90
N LYS A 36 9.08 -11.72 -7.23
CA LYS A 36 9.48 -12.03 -8.61
C LYS A 36 8.40 -12.91 -9.25
N ALA A 37 7.85 -12.46 -10.38
CA ALA A 37 6.91 -13.25 -11.18
C ALA A 37 7.64 -14.34 -11.97
N ASP A 38 6.88 -15.32 -12.47
CA ASP A 38 7.43 -16.42 -13.29
C ASP A 38 8.09 -15.92 -14.58
N SER A 39 7.65 -14.77 -15.09
CA SER A 39 8.27 -14.05 -16.23
C SER A 39 9.65 -13.45 -15.91
N GLY A 40 10.10 -13.54 -14.65
CA GLY A 40 11.39 -13.00 -14.19
C GLY A 40 11.34 -11.55 -13.71
N PHE A 41 10.27 -10.80 -14.02
CA PHE A 41 10.08 -9.43 -13.57
C PHE A 41 9.82 -9.35 -12.07
N LYS A 42 10.43 -8.36 -11.41
CA LYS A 42 9.94 -7.90 -10.10
C LYS A 42 8.56 -7.27 -10.31
N THR A 43 7.62 -7.55 -9.43
CA THR A 43 6.29 -6.94 -9.47
C THR A 43 5.72 -6.86 -8.04
N ARG A 44 4.62 -6.13 -7.91
CA ARG A 44 3.81 -6.04 -6.70
C ARG A 44 2.35 -6.30 -7.08
N ALA A 45 1.64 -7.01 -6.21
CA ALA A 45 0.24 -7.31 -6.44
C ALA A 45 -0.63 -6.24 -5.79
N TRP A 46 -1.47 -5.57 -6.58
CA TRP A 46 -2.43 -4.58 -6.14
C TRP A 46 -3.19 -5.00 -4.87
N SER A 47 -3.72 -6.23 -4.86
CA SER A 47 -4.47 -6.75 -3.73
C SER A 47 -3.65 -6.78 -2.44
N ARG A 48 -2.35 -7.12 -2.51
CA ARG A 48 -1.46 -7.16 -1.34
C ARG A 48 -1.13 -5.76 -0.83
N ILE A 49 -0.87 -4.82 -1.75
CA ILE A 49 -0.70 -3.39 -1.43
C ILE A 49 -1.93 -2.90 -0.66
N MET A 50 -3.14 -3.16 -1.18
CA MET A 50 -4.39 -2.73 -0.54
C MET A 50 -4.68 -3.45 0.79
N THR A 51 -4.30 -4.72 0.94
CA THR A 51 -4.37 -5.41 2.24
C THR A 51 -3.52 -4.70 3.29
N GLU A 52 -2.32 -4.25 2.93
CA GLU A 52 -1.45 -3.51 3.85
C GLU A 52 -1.99 -2.11 4.17
N VAL A 53 -2.49 -1.39 3.17
CA VAL A 53 -3.16 -0.08 3.39
C VAL A 53 -4.34 -0.22 4.35
N ARG A 54 -5.26 -1.16 4.10
CA ARG A 54 -6.42 -1.39 4.98
C ARG A 54 -5.99 -1.84 6.38
N GLY A 55 -5.00 -2.72 6.47
CA GLY A 55 -4.46 -3.16 7.75
C GLY A 55 -3.82 -2.03 8.56
N PHE A 56 -3.13 -1.10 7.90
CA PHE A 56 -2.56 0.08 8.56
C PHE A 56 -3.64 0.94 9.21
N PHE A 57 -4.71 1.25 8.48
CA PHE A 57 -5.83 2.01 9.01
C PHE A 57 -6.52 1.27 10.16
N ALA A 58 -6.76 -0.04 10.02
CA ALA A 58 -7.39 -0.86 11.05
C ALA A 58 -6.58 -0.92 12.35
N VAL A 59 -5.24 -1.02 12.26
CA VAL A 59 -4.37 -0.98 13.44
C VAL A 59 -4.50 0.36 14.15
N HIS A 60 -4.42 1.47 13.42
CA HIS A 60 -4.52 2.79 14.03
C HIS A 60 -5.89 3.05 14.67
N GLU A 61 -6.97 2.56 14.05
CA GLU A 61 -8.30 2.58 14.64
C GLU A 61 -8.36 1.78 15.94
N ALA A 62 -7.87 0.54 15.94
CA ALA A 62 -7.87 -0.33 17.12
C ALA A 62 -7.00 0.19 18.27
N GLU A 63 -5.87 0.83 17.97
CA GLU A 63 -4.94 1.39 18.96
C GLU A 63 -5.30 2.85 19.36
N GLY A 64 -6.39 3.42 18.82
CA GLY A 64 -6.83 4.78 19.14
C GLY A 64 -5.84 5.86 18.71
N THR A 65 -5.17 5.68 17.58
CA THR A 65 -4.14 6.59 17.05
C THR A 65 -4.47 7.09 15.64
N HIS A 66 -3.76 8.13 15.21
CA HIS A 66 -3.96 8.73 13.90
C HIS A 66 -3.07 8.08 12.83
N ALA A 67 -3.70 7.50 11.81
CA ALA A 67 -3.06 7.03 10.59
C ALA A 67 -2.72 8.25 9.70
N GLY A 68 -1.46 8.70 9.75
CA GLY A 68 -1.04 10.02 9.25
C GLY A 68 -0.79 10.13 7.76
N GLY A 69 -0.54 9.03 7.04
CA GLY A 69 -0.36 9.11 5.59
C GLY A 69 0.00 7.79 4.92
N LEU A 70 -0.01 7.84 3.58
CA LEU A 70 0.43 6.75 2.70
C LEU A 70 1.65 7.21 1.92
N HIS A 71 2.61 6.30 1.73
CA HIS A 71 3.79 6.46 0.91
C HIS A 71 3.76 5.37 -0.17
N PHE A 72 3.75 5.74 -1.45
CA PHE A 72 3.77 4.76 -2.52
C PHE A 72 4.49 5.26 -3.77
N GLU A 73 5.09 4.33 -4.52
CA GLU A 73 5.81 4.60 -5.75
C GLU A 73 4.85 4.55 -6.94
N MET A 74 4.78 5.65 -7.69
CA MET A 74 3.86 5.77 -8.82
C MET A 74 4.49 6.48 -10.02
N THR A 75 3.84 6.38 -11.16
CA THR A 75 4.13 7.16 -12.37
C THR A 75 2.82 7.53 -13.06
N GLY A 76 2.75 8.70 -13.68
CA GLY A 76 1.61 9.13 -14.49
C GLY A 76 1.51 8.41 -15.85
N LYS A 77 2.43 7.49 -16.15
CA LYS A 77 2.43 6.70 -17.37
C LYS A 77 1.58 5.44 -17.22
N GLU A 78 0.99 4.99 -18.33
CA GLU A 78 0.28 3.71 -18.43
C GLU A 78 1.25 2.52 -18.56
N VAL A 79 2.04 2.28 -17.51
CA VAL A 79 3.00 1.15 -17.42
C VAL A 79 2.34 -0.13 -16.92
N THR A 80 3.01 -1.25 -17.14
CA THR A 80 2.60 -2.60 -16.69
C THR A 80 3.57 -3.15 -15.65
N GLU A 81 3.79 -2.43 -14.57
CA GLU A 81 4.82 -2.78 -13.56
C GLU A 81 4.23 -3.54 -12.35
N CYS A 82 3.04 -3.18 -11.89
CA CYS A 82 2.31 -3.87 -10.82
C CYS A 82 1.10 -4.67 -11.36
N VAL A 83 0.93 -5.91 -10.90
CA VAL A 83 -0.18 -6.79 -11.32
C VAL A 83 -1.47 -6.48 -10.56
N GLY A 84 -2.62 -6.73 -11.19
CA GLY A 84 -3.95 -6.44 -10.65
C GLY A 84 -4.44 -5.02 -10.97
N GLY A 85 -5.15 -4.42 -10.01
CA GLY A 85 -5.91 -3.19 -10.20
C GLY A 85 -7.13 -3.38 -11.11
N MET A 86 -7.88 -2.30 -11.33
CA MET A 86 -9.06 -2.29 -12.19
C MET A 86 -8.79 -2.79 -13.62
N ARG A 87 -7.58 -2.54 -14.14
CA ARG A 87 -7.14 -3.01 -15.48
C ARG A 87 -6.74 -4.49 -15.53
N ARG A 88 -6.73 -5.20 -14.39
CA ARG A 88 -6.41 -6.63 -14.27
C ARG A 88 -5.11 -7.04 -14.96
N ILE A 89 -4.03 -6.28 -14.74
CA ILE A 89 -2.71 -6.57 -15.31
C ILE A 89 -2.24 -7.93 -14.81
N ARG A 90 -1.88 -8.84 -15.71
CA ARG A 90 -1.37 -10.18 -15.38
C ARG A 90 0.15 -10.21 -15.47
N SER A 91 0.77 -11.23 -14.88
CA SER A 91 2.24 -11.43 -14.93
C SER A 91 2.81 -11.46 -16.36
N GLN A 92 2.05 -11.98 -17.31
CA GLN A 92 2.41 -12.01 -18.74
C GLN A 92 2.30 -10.66 -19.44
N ASP A 93 1.54 -9.72 -18.86
CA ASP A 93 1.40 -8.37 -19.40
C ASP A 93 2.58 -7.47 -18.98
N LEU A 94 3.41 -7.90 -18.02
CA LEU A 94 4.50 -7.08 -17.44
C LEU A 94 5.48 -6.59 -18.50
N ALA A 95 5.90 -7.46 -19.43
CA ALA A 95 6.86 -7.15 -20.48
C ALA A 95 6.35 -6.14 -21.51
N LYS A 96 5.04 -5.83 -21.56
CA LYS A 96 4.47 -4.92 -22.56
C LYS A 96 4.98 -3.50 -22.42
N ARG A 97 5.13 -3.03 -21.17
CA ARG A 97 5.60 -1.68 -20.86
C ARG A 97 6.14 -1.58 -19.44
N TYR A 98 7.24 -2.27 -19.18
CA TYR A 98 8.00 -2.17 -17.94
C TYR A 98 9.12 -1.14 -18.13
N GLU A 99 8.99 0.04 -17.52
CA GLU A 99 9.94 1.16 -17.75
C GLU A 99 10.85 1.44 -16.54
N SER A 100 10.48 0.98 -15.34
CA SER A 100 11.28 1.19 -14.14
C SER A 100 12.60 0.42 -14.19
N LEU A 101 13.69 1.08 -13.79
CA LEU A 101 15.02 0.48 -13.65
C LEU A 101 15.24 -0.18 -12.29
N CYS A 102 14.36 0.11 -11.32
CA CYS A 102 14.45 -0.40 -9.96
C CYS A 102 13.20 -1.21 -9.62
N ASP A 103 12.30 -0.64 -8.82
CA ASP A 103 11.12 -1.31 -8.35
C ASP A 103 9.87 -0.99 -9.18
N PRO A 104 8.90 -1.92 -9.23
CA PRO A 104 7.67 -1.76 -10.00
C PRO A 104 6.75 -0.68 -9.39
N ARG A 105 6.36 0.32 -10.18
CA ARG A 105 5.53 1.44 -9.72
C ARG A 105 4.04 1.20 -10.02
N LEU A 106 3.17 1.87 -9.28
CA LEU A 106 1.76 2.01 -9.68
C LEU A 106 1.67 2.85 -10.96
N ASN A 107 0.87 2.41 -11.92
CA ASN A 107 0.53 3.23 -13.08
C ASN A 107 -0.52 4.30 -12.74
N HIS A 108 -0.84 5.17 -13.69
CA HIS A 108 -1.81 6.25 -13.50
C HIS A 108 -3.17 5.73 -12.97
N SER A 109 -3.72 4.69 -13.59
CA SER A 109 -5.02 4.12 -13.19
C SER A 109 -4.98 3.56 -11.76
N GLN A 110 -3.94 2.81 -11.39
CA GLN A 110 -3.75 2.25 -10.05
C GLN A 110 -3.53 3.34 -8.99
N ALA A 111 -2.81 4.41 -9.33
CA ALA A 111 -2.60 5.54 -8.43
C ALA A 111 -3.92 6.27 -8.13
N LEU A 112 -4.80 6.41 -9.14
CA LEU A 112 -6.13 6.97 -8.95
C LEU A 112 -7.02 6.04 -8.10
N GLU A 113 -6.97 4.73 -8.35
CA GLU A 113 -7.69 3.71 -7.56
C GLU A 113 -7.28 3.79 -6.08
N MET A 114 -5.97 3.98 -5.79
CA MET A 114 -5.44 4.15 -4.43
C MET A 114 -6.02 5.38 -3.74
N ALA A 115 -6.12 6.50 -4.48
CA ALA A 115 -6.65 7.75 -3.94
C ALA A 115 -8.13 7.62 -3.55
N PHE A 116 -8.95 6.98 -4.38
CA PHE A 116 -10.37 6.74 -4.06
C PHE A 116 -10.54 5.80 -2.87
N GLU A 117 -9.81 4.69 -2.83
CA GLU A 117 -9.85 3.75 -1.70
C GLU A 117 -9.43 4.41 -0.39
N ALA A 118 -8.35 5.20 -0.40
CA ALA A 118 -7.93 5.95 0.78
C ALA A 118 -8.98 6.98 1.21
N ALA A 119 -9.60 7.69 0.26
CA ALA A 119 -10.65 8.65 0.54
C ALA A 119 -11.89 7.99 1.17
N ASP A 120 -12.31 6.82 0.67
CA ASP A 120 -13.44 6.07 1.21
C ASP A 120 -13.17 5.58 2.64
N ILE A 121 -11.97 5.07 2.92
CA ILE A 121 -11.56 4.66 4.28
C ILE A 121 -11.60 5.87 5.22
N LEU A 122 -11.03 7.01 4.80
CA LEU A 122 -11.02 8.23 5.62
C LEU A 122 -12.43 8.77 5.85
N ARG A 123 -13.31 8.73 4.84
CA ARG A 123 -14.71 9.15 4.97
C ARG A 123 -15.45 8.26 5.97
N ALA A 124 -15.31 6.94 5.86
CA ALA A 124 -15.94 5.99 6.77
C ALA A 124 -15.56 6.24 8.23
N ARG A 125 -14.25 6.43 8.49
CA ARG A 125 -13.74 6.73 9.84
C ARG A 125 -14.26 8.04 10.41
N ARG A 126 -14.40 9.08 9.57
CA ARG A 126 -14.94 10.39 9.99
C ARG A 126 -16.44 10.35 10.32
N MET A 127 -17.19 9.41 9.75
CA MET A 127 -18.62 9.25 10.03
C MET A 127 -18.89 8.40 11.28
N GLN A 128 -17.88 7.66 11.76
CA GLN A 128 -17.96 6.79 12.94
C GLN A 128 -17.47 7.46 14.23
N ALA A 129 -16.70 8.56 14.11
CA ALA A 129 -16.22 9.39 15.20
C ALA A 129 -17.25 10.46 15.57
#